data_AF-A0AAW4IKZ6-F1
#
_entry.id   AF-A0AAW4IKZ6-F1
#
_cell.length_a   1.000
_cell.length_b   1.000
_cell.length_c   1.000
_cell.angle_alpha   90.00
_cell.angle_beta   90.00
_cell.angle_gamma   90.00
#
_symmetry.space_group_name_H-M   'P 1'
#
loop_
_entity.id
_entity.type
_entity.pdbx_description
1 polymer ?
#
loop_
_entity_poly.entity_id
_entity_poly.type
_entity_poly.pdbx_seq_one_letter_code
_entity_poly.pdbx_strand_id
1 'polypeptide(L)'
;MLSPDTIAASLIQFHQQQTEKIEVFWVEATSSRQELSAELATRFTGLPILVALVNKNRFHDANGVSDDLNLTIQENEAWFVPENRELVGDRQKFSLVLVSKRPLGIPQLSSPVTLPDWFPQWPCEILTAEVKSVFSAITLTLGSPDIPQSAINSALFELEQALCHRLNVVFQSNPTAANALMTVVGTGQAPVNVADLIASSRQGLQARSGSEFRPGGAIDSSFIVSHFARVWRDCPPMQRQKLATDASEALGLSPACSVDPQYSLTALLSRGKEKFPATPAEIIFSRNLMVTVSDVVQFVNGIHHADEFPQFPAVLTITFAKDLARSCRAAASTLGQLN
;
A
#
# COMPACT_ATOMS: atom_id res chain seq x y z
N MET A 1 -3.24 -2.37 -7.06
CA MET A 1 -3.86 -1.68 -8.21
C MET A 1 -5.27 -1.41 -7.75
N LEU A 2 -5.78 -0.20 -7.97
CA LEU A 2 -7.14 0.10 -7.57
C LEU A 2 -8.11 -0.64 -8.50
N SER A 3 -9.14 -1.23 -7.92
CA SER A 3 -10.26 -1.79 -8.66
C SER A 3 -11.03 -0.68 -9.38
N PRO A 4 -11.67 -0.99 -10.52
CA PRO A 4 -12.57 -0.06 -11.20
C PRO A 4 -13.70 0.45 -10.31
N ASP A 5 -14.19 -0.37 -9.36
CA ASP A 5 -15.22 0.03 -8.40
C ASP A 5 -14.75 1.15 -7.48
N THR A 6 -13.55 1.03 -6.91
CA THR A 6 -12.99 2.07 -6.04
C THR A 6 -12.70 3.36 -6.80
N ILE A 7 -12.16 3.26 -8.02
CA ILE A 7 -11.92 4.42 -8.88
C ILE A 7 -13.25 5.12 -9.19
N ALA A 8 -14.28 4.38 -9.60
CA ALA A 8 -15.59 4.92 -9.91
C ALA A 8 -16.24 5.59 -8.70
N ALA A 9 -16.27 4.92 -7.54
CA ALA A 9 -16.84 5.47 -6.31
C ALA A 9 -16.17 6.79 -5.91
N SER A 10 -14.83 6.86 -6.02
CA SER A 10 -14.07 8.07 -5.72
C SER A 10 -14.36 9.20 -6.71
N LEU A 11 -14.43 8.91 -8.02
CA LEU A 11 -14.75 9.89 -9.05
C LEU A 11 -16.18 10.43 -8.92
N ILE A 12 -17.14 9.59 -8.54
CA ILE A 12 -18.50 10.02 -8.23
C ILE A 12 -18.51 10.97 -7.04
N GLN A 13 -17.76 10.64 -5.98
CA GLN A 13 -17.62 11.52 -4.83
C GLN A 13 -16.97 12.86 -5.21
N PHE A 14 -15.88 12.85 -5.99
CA PHE A 14 -15.23 14.08 -6.46
C PHE A 14 -16.18 14.91 -7.33
N HIS A 15 -16.92 14.29 -8.24
CA HIS A 15 -17.94 14.96 -9.04
C HIS A 15 -19.04 15.61 -8.19
N GLN A 16 -19.51 14.94 -7.14
CA GLN A 16 -20.51 15.50 -6.22
C GLN A 16 -19.95 16.71 -5.46
N GLN A 17 -18.68 16.63 -5.04
CA GLN A 17 -17.97 17.65 -4.27
C GLN A 17 -17.34 18.75 -5.12
N GLN A 18 -17.47 18.68 -6.45
CA GLN A 18 -16.84 19.64 -7.35
C GLN A 18 -17.26 21.08 -7.03
N THR A 19 -16.28 21.98 -7.11
CA THR A 19 -16.47 23.42 -6.91
C THR A 19 -16.68 24.15 -8.23
N GLU A 20 -16.10 23.63 -9.31
CA GLU A 20 -16.23 24.19 -10.66
C GLU A 20 -17.41 23.58 -11.42
N LYS A 21 -17.84 24.25 -12.48
CA LYS A 21 -18.86 23.73 -13.43
C LYS A 21 -18.33 22.57 -14.25
N ILE A 22 -17.03 22.60 -14.57
CA ILE A 22 -16.31 21.57 -15.30
C ILE A 22 -15.11 21.13 -14.48
N GLU A 23 -15.06 19.85 -14.11
CA GLU A 23 -13.86 19.25 -13.54
C GLU A 23 -13.32 18.12 -14.41
N VAL A 24 -12.01 18.10 -14.61
CA VAL A 24 -11.35 17.07 -15.41
C VAL A 24 -10.48 16.22 -14.49
N PHE A 25 -10.70 14.91 -14.51
CA PHE A 25 -9.97 13.95 -13.67
C PHE A 25 -9.07 13.07 -14.53
N TRP A 26 -7.79 13.01 -14.21
CA TRP A 26 -6.83 12.14 -14.87
C TRP A 26 -6.64 10.84 -14.10
N VAL A 27 -6.96 9.72 -14.77
CA VAL A 27 -6.85 8.36 -14.25
C VAL A 27 -5.78 7.60 -15.00
N GLU A 28 -4.81 7.05 -14.26
CA GLU A 28 -3.79 6.18 -14.81
C GLU A 28 -4.26 4.72 -14.85
N ALA A 29 -4.39 4.18 -16.06
CA ALA A 29 -4.65 2.78 -16.32
C ALA A 29 -3.34 1.98 -16.25
N THR A 30 -3.25 1.08 -15.29
CA THR A 30 -2.09 0.18 -15.12
C THR A 30 -2.11 -1.03 -16.06
N SER A 31 -3.24 -1.32 -16.70
CA SER A 31 -3.42 -2.44 -17.63
C SER A 31 -3.98 -1.97 -18.99
N SER A 32 -5.25 -2.27 -19.26
CA SER A 32 -5.98 -1.91 -20.48
C SER A 32 -6.76 -0.62 -20.25
N ARG A 33 -6.39 0.45 -20.97
CA ARG A 33 -7.11 1.72 -20.90
C ARG A 33 -8.55 1.56 -21.45
N GLN A 34 -8.73 0.69 -22.43
CA GLN A 34 -10.03 0.44 -23.06
C GLN A 34 -10.99 -0.28 -22.11
N GLU A 35 -10.52 -1.33 -21.43
CA GLU A 35 -11.33 -2.05 -20.43
C GLU A 35 -11.70 -1.13 -19.28
N LEU A 36 -10.74 -0.41 -18.70
CA LEU A 36 -11.01 0.53 -17.62
C LEU A 36 -12.01 1.62 -18.05
N SER A 37 -11.85 2.18 -19.25
CA SER A 37 -12.77 3.19 -19.77
C SER A 37 -14.19 2.65 -19.94
N ALA A 38 -14.36 1.44 -20.47
CA ALA A 38 -15.67 0.82 -20.65
C ALA A 38 -16.34 0.50 -19.31
N GLU A 39 -15.56 0.00 -18.36
CA GLU A 39 -16.00 -0.31 -17.00
C GLU A 39 -16.43 0.94 -16.21
N LEU A 40 -15.68 2.04 -16.33
CA LEU A 40 -16.03 3.31 -15.72
C LEU A 40 -17.26 3.94 -16.39
N ALA A 41 -17.31 3.94 -17.73
CA ALA A 41 -18.46 4.46 -18.48
C ALA A 41 -19.77 3.78 -18.07
N THR A 42 -19.74 2.45 -17.89
CA THR A 42 -20.89 1.68 -17.42
C THR A 42 -21.36 2.14 -16.04
N ARG A 43 -20.41 2.34 -15.11
CA ARG A 43 -20.69 2.78 -13.72
C ARG A 43 -21.14 4.23 -13.60
N PHE A 44 -20.86 5.07 -14.60
CA PHE A 44 -21.29 6.47 -14.64
C PHE A 44 -22.59 6.70 -15.41
N THR A 45 -23.27 5.63 -15.85
CA THR A 45 -24.59 5.74 -16.50
C THR A 45 -25.55 6.58 -15.66
N GLY A 46 -26.18 7.60 -16.27
CA GLY A 46 -27.10 8.52 -15.59
C GLY A 46 -26.42 9.62 -14.76
N LEU A 47 -25.10 9.79 -14.89
CA LEU A 47 -24.35 10.90 -14.31
C LEU A 47 -23.74 11.76 -15.43
N PRO A 48 -23.60 13.09 -15.23
CA PRO A 48 -22.93 13.97 -16.20
C PRO A 48 -21.40 13.83 -16.11
N ILE A 49 -20.91 12.60 -16.26
CA ILE A 49 -19.51 12.22 -16.23
C ILE A 49 -19.16 11.50 -17.53
N LEU A 50 -18.39 12.15 -18.40
CA LEU A 50 -17.86 11.55 -19.61
C LEU A 50 -16.54 10.84 -19.30
N VAL A 51 -16.35 9.61 -19.80
CA VAL A 51 -15.06 8.91 -19.78
C VAL A 51 -14.47 8.94 -21.17
N ALA A 52 -13.25 9.47 -21.31
CA ALA A 52 -12.55 9.58 -22.57
C ALA A 52 -11.14 8.98 -22.48
N LEU A 53 -10.72 8.33 -23.56
CA LEU A 53 -9.35 7.82 -23.69
C LEU A 53 -8.41 8.96 -24.09
N VAL A 54 -7.28 9.08 -23.41
CA VAL A 54 -6.22 10.01 -23.82
C VAL A 54 -5.52 9.47 -25.07
N ASN A 55 -5.53 10.25 -26.15
CA ASN A 55 -4.82 9.92 -27.38
C ASN A 55 -3.29 10.04 -27.18
N LYS A 56 -2.50 9.24 -27.89
CA LYS A 56 -1.04 9.11 -27.69
C LYS A 56 -0.28 10.43 -27.94
N ASN A 57 -0.83 11.30 -28.79
CA ASN A 57 -0.24 12.58 -29.19
C ASN A 57 -0.96 13.78 -28.58
N ARG A 58 -1.56 13.62 -27.39
CA ARG A 58 -2.21 14.71 -26.64
C ARG A 58 -1.64 14.82 -25.25
N PHE A 59 -1.86 15.98 -24.61
CA PHE A 59 -1.42 16.30 -23.25
C PHE A 59 0.09 16.13 -23.09
N HIS A 60 0.85 16.64 -24.06
CA HIS A 60 2.32 16.69 -24.01
C HIS A 60 2.87 18.12 -24.06
N ASP A 61 2.08 19.10 -24.50
CA ASP A 61 2.44 20.51 -24.52
C ASP A 61 1.71 21.22 -23.38
N ALA A 62 2.49 21.91 -22.52
CA ALA A 62 1.95 22.65 -21.40
C ALA A 62 1.01 23.78 -21.84
N ASN A 63 1.23 24.36 -23.04
CA ASN A 63 0.43 25.46 -23.57
C ASN A 63 -0.84 25.00 -24.31
N GLY A 64 -0.91 23.72 -24.68
CA GLY A 64 -1.97 23.14 -25.50
C GLY A 64 -3.04 22.38 -24.72
N VAL A 65 -3.01 22.40 -23.38
CA VAL A 65 -3.91 21.57 -22.55
C VAL A 65 -5.38 21.87 -22.82
N SER A 66 -5.76 23.14 -22.93
CA SER A 66 -7.15 23.51 -23.22
C SER A 66 -7.58 23.13 -24.63
N ASP A 67 -6.68 23.21 -25.62
CA ASP A 67 -6.94 22.74 -26.98
C ASP A 67 -7.15 21.22 -27.00
N ASP A 68 -6.28 20.48 -26.31
CA ASP A 68 -6.39 19.03 -26.18
C ASP A 68 -7.69 18.60 -25.48
N LEU A 69 -8.13 19.33 -24.45
CA LEU A 69 -9.42 19.12 -23.79
C LEU A 69 -10.59 19.37 -24.75
N ASN A 70 -10.57 20.49 -25.48
CA ASN A 70 -11.61 20.81 -26.45
C ASN A 70 -11.69 19.74 -27.55
N LEU A 71 -10.55 19.35 -28.10
CA LEU A 71 -10.48 18.28 -29.09
C LEU A 71 -10.94 16.93 -28.50
N THR A 72 -10.75 16.68 -27.21
CA THR A 72 -11.22 15.44 -26.56
C THR A 72 -12.72 15.47 -26.40
N ILE A 73 -13.30 16.61 -26.05
CA ILE A 73 -14.76 16.81 -26.03
C ILE A 73 -15.33 16.58 -27.44
N GLN A 74 -14.71 17.17 -28.47
CA GLN A 74 -15.15 17.01 -29.86
C GLN A 74 -15.14 15.56 -30.35
N GLU A 75 -14.08 14.81 -30.06
CA GLU A 75 -13.99 13.38 -30.41
C GLU A 75 -15.04 12.51 -29.71
N ASN A 76 -15.66 13.01 -28.63
CA ASN A 76 -16.67 12.32 -27.84
C ASN A 76 -18.06 12.97 -28.00
N GLU A 77 -18.32 13.68 -29.10
CA GLU A 77 -19.63 14.28 -29.42
C GLU A 77 -20.79 13.28 -29.28
N ALA A 78 -20.57 12.03 -29.65
CA ALA A 78 -21.57 10.96 -29.56
C ALA A 78 -22.08 10.69 -28.13
N TRP A 79 -21.35 11.09 -27.08
CA TRP A 79 -21.82 10.99 -25.70
C TRP A 79 -22.84 12.10 -25.37
N PHE A 80 -22.80 13.24 -26.05
CA PHE A 80 -23.68 14.39 -25.83
C PHE A 80 -25.04 14.24 -26.53
N VAL A 81 -25.64 13.06 -26.41
CA VAL A 81 -27.06 12.83 -26.75
C VAL A 81 -27.97 13.73 -25.90
N PRO A 82 -29.21 14.04 -26.34
CA PRO A 82 -30.13 14.94 -25.62
C PRO A 82 -30.23 14.66 -24.12
N GLU A 83 -30.33 13.39 -23.74
CA GLU A 83 -30.48 12.95 -22.34
C GLU A 83 -29.25 13.34 -21.49
N ASN A 84 -28.04 13.14 -22.01
CA ASN A 84 -26.82 13.49 -21.30
C ASN A 84 -26.59 15.01 -21.25
N ARG A 85 -27.01 15.75 -22.28
CA ARG A 85 -26.98 17.22 -22.28
C ARG A 85 -27.94 17.80 -21.24
N GLU A 86 -29.13 17.21 -21.12
CA GLU A 86 -30.11 17.56 -20.09
C GLU A 86 -29.54 17.29 -18.68
N LEU A 87 -28.88 16.15 -18.45
CA LEU A 87 -28.21 15.87 -17.18
C LEU A 87 -27.17 16.93 -16.79
N VAL A 88 -26.37 17.40 -17.75
CA VAL A 88 -25.39 18.48 -17.52
C VAL A 88 -26.10 19.80 -17.22
N GLY A 89 -27.15 20.12 -17.99
CA GLY A 89 -27.94 21.34 -17.84
C GLY A 89 -28.65 21.43 -16.50
N ASP A 90 -29.33 20.36 -16.07
CA ASP A 90 -30.08 20.30 -14.82
C ASP A 90 -29.16 20.41 -13.59
N ARG A 91 -28.02 19.72 -13.63
CA ARG A 91 -27.08 19.70 -12.51
C ARG A 91 -26.12 20.88 -12.53
N GLN A 92 -26.06 21.61 -13.65
CA GLN A 92 -25.12 22.71 -13.87
C GLN A 92 -23.67 22.28 -13.58
N LYS A 93 -23.34 21.03 -13.89
CA LYS A 93 -22.13 20.33 -13.46
C LYS A 93 -21.76 19.25 -14.47
N PHE A 94 -20.49 19.21 -14.87
CA PHE A 94 -19.95 18.25 -15.82
C PHE A 94 -18.57 17.79 -15.36
N SER A 95 -18.28 16.50 -15.48
CA SER A 95 -16.93 16.00 -15.28
C SER A 95 -16.43 15.18 -16.46
N LEU A 96 -15.14 15.31 -16.74
CA LEU A 96 -14.45 14.54 -17.77
C LEU A 96 -13.37 13.67 -17.13
N VAL A 97 -13.48 12.37 -17.28
CA VAL A 97 -12.50 11.39 -16.81
C VAL A 97 -11.60 11.02 -17.97
N LEU A 98 -10.35 11.45 -17.92
CA LEU A 98 -9.31 11.15 -18.88
C LEU A 98 -8.55 9.89 -18.47
N VAL A 99 -8.67 8.82 -19.24
CA VAL A 99 -7.98 7.55 -18.98
C VAL A 99 -6.70 7.46 -19.81
N SER A 100 -5.56 7.39 -19.14
CA SER A 100 -4.23 7.37 -19.76
C SER A 100 -3.37 6.21 -19.25
N LYS A 101 -2.39 5.78 -20.03
CA LYS A 101 -1.34 4.85 -19.58
C LYS A 101 -0.16 5.54 -18.89
N ARG A 102 -0.18 6.88 -18.82
CA ARG A 102 0.91 7.70 -18.28
C ARG A 102 0.37 8.59 -17.18
N PRO A 103 1.19 8.95 -16.18
CA PRO A 103 0.82 9.97 -15.22
C PRO A 103 0.66 11.33 -15.92
N LEU A 104 -0.17 12.20 -15.34
CA LEU A 104 -0.23 13.61 -15.74
C LEU A 104 1.09 14.27 -15.31
N GLY A 105 1.90 14.66 -16.29
CA GLY A 105 3.25 15.18 -16.06
C GLY A 105 3.49 16.57 -16.63
N ILE A 106 2.44 17.27 -17.09
CA ILE A 106 2.55 18.56 -17.75
C ILE A 106 1.99 19.69 -16.88
N PRO A 107 2.68 20.85 -16.80
CA PRO A 107 2.08 22.08 -16.30
C PRO A 107 0.87 22.47 -17.14
N GLN A 108 -0.13 23.10 -16.52
CA GLN A 108 -1.36 23.51 -17.20
C GLN A 108 -1.35 25.02 -17.38
N LEU A 109 -0.69 25.46 -18.44
CA LEU A 109 -0.71 26.86 -18.87
C LEU A 109 -1.67 26.94 -20.05
N SER A 110 -2.81 27.61 -19.91
CA SER A 110 -3.80 27.59 -20.97
C SER A 110 -4.20 28.97 -21.43
N SER A 111 -4.38 29.07 -22.74
CA SER A 111 -5.18 30.13 -23.36
C SER A 111 -6.66 29.69 -23.39
N PRO A 112 -7.60 30.64 -23.33
CA PRO A 112 -9.02 30.32 -23.47
C PRO A 112 -9.31 29.69 -24.83
N VAL A 113 -10.19 28.69 -24.83
CA VAL A 113 -10.65 27.98 -26.03
C VAL A 113 -12.16 28.07 -26.16
N THR A 114 -12.65 28.12 -27.39
CA THR A 114 -14.08 28.07 -27.67
C THR A 114 -14.54 26.62 -27.71
N LEU A 115 -15.47 26.25 -26.82
CA LEU A 115 -16.13 24.96 -26.86
C LEU A 115 -17.12 24.89 -28.03
N PRO A 116 -17.46 23.70 -28.54
CA PRO A 116 -18.39 23.57 -29.67
C PRO A 116 -19.80 24.08 -29.32
N ASP A 117 -20.51 24.62 -30.32
CA ASP A 117 -21.86 25.20 -30.10
C ASP A 117 -22.89 24.20 -29.56
N TRP A 118 -22.68 22.90 -29.83
CA TRP A 118 -23.54 21.82 -29.36
C TRP A 118 -23.27 21.39 -27.90
N PHE A 119 -22.15 21.81 -27.32
CA PHE A 119 -21.80 21.50 -25.93
C PHE A 119 -22.72 22.29 -24.98
N PRO A 120 -23.11 21.75 -23.82
CA PRO A 120 -23.94 22.47 -22.84
C PRO A 120 -23.36 23.85 -22.51
N GLN A 121 -24.22 24.87 -22.52
CA GLN A 121 -23.80 26.27 -22.38
C GLN A 121 -24.13 26.82 -20.99
N TRP A 122 -23.19 27.60 -20.45
CA TRP A 122 -23.36 28.42 -19.25
C TRP A 122 -23.31 29.88 -19.69
N PRO A 123 -24.47 30.51 -19.96
CA PRO A 123 -24.50 31.85 -20.54
C PRO A 123 -23.84 32.86 -19.62
N CYS A 124 -23.03 33.75 -20.23
CA CYS A 124 -22.32 34.83 -19.55
C CYS A 124 -21.27 34.39 -18.51
N GLU A 125 -20.84 33.12 -18.52
CA GLU A 125 -19.79 32.61 -17.64
C GLU A 125 -18.51 32.26 -18.42
N ILE A 126 -17.35 32.50 -17.79
CA ILE A 126 -16.07 31.95 -18.23
C ILE A 126 -15.88 30.63 -17.47
N LEU A 127 -15.87 29.53 -18.22
CA LEU A 127 -15.65 28.21 -17.63
C LEU A 127 -14.16 28.00 -17.39
N THR A 128 -13.82 27.59 -16.17
CA THR A 128 -12.46 27.14 -15.84
C THR A 128 -12.47 25.64 -15.65
N ALA A 129 -11.39 24.98 -16.08
CA ALA A 129 -11.21 23.55 -15.92
C ALA A 129 -9.73 23.27 -15.69
N GLU A 130 -9.43 22.57 -14.61
CA GLU A 130 -8.11 22.02 -14.32
C GLU A 130 -8.16 20.50 -14.43
N VAL A 131 -7.16 19.91 -15.08
CA VAL A 131 -6.93 18.47 -15.12
C VAL A 131 -6.28 18.04 -13.81
N LYS A 132 -7.07 17.41 -12.93
CA LYS A 132 -6.64 16.94 -11.62
C LYS A 132 -6.23 15.48 -11.70
N SER A 133 -4.99 15.15 -11.34
CA SER A 133 -4.60 13.75 -11.14
C SER A 133 -5.27 13.17 -9.91
N VAL A 134 -5.99 12.05 -10.07
CA VAL A 134 -6.63 11.37 -8.92
C VAL A 134 -5.71 10.40 -8.20
N PHE A 135 -4.49 10.19 -8.72
CA PHE A 135 -3.54 9.19 -8.25
C PHE A 135 -3.27 9.23 -6.74
N SER A 136 -3.09 10.44 -6.18
CA SER A 136 -2.89 10.65 -4.74
C SER A 136 -4.15 11.15 -4.01
N ALA A 137 -5.22 11.44 -4.73
CA ALA A 137 -6.46 11.99 -4.18
C ALA A 137 -7.41 10.89 -3.68
N ILE A 138 -7.38 9.71 -4.32
CA ILE A 138 -8.18 8.57 -3.88
C ILE A 138 -7.66 8.09 -2.52
N THR A 139 -8.56 8.01 -1.54
CA THR A 139 -8.27 7.50 -0.20
C THR A 139 -8.96 6.15 0.04
N LEU A 140 -8.35 5.31 0.89
CA LEU A 140 -8.87 4.00 1.26
C LEU A 140 -8.97 3.88 2.78
N THR A 141 -10.00 3.18 3.23
CA THR A 141 -9.99 2.57 4.56
C THR A 141 -9.01 1.39 4.56
N LEU A 142 -8.47 1.03 5.73
CA LEU A 142 -7.57 -0.13 5.84
C LEU A 142 -8.27 -1.46 5.52
N GLY A 143 -9.61 -1.51 5.60
CA GLY A 143 -10.43 -2.66 5.23
C GLY A 143 -10.77 -2.74 3.73
N SER A 144 -10.21 -1.86 2.89
CA SER A 144 -10.49 -1.86 1.45
C SER A 144 -10.05 -3.18 0.78
N PRO A 145 -10.87 -3.74 -0.13
CA PRO A 145 -10.50 -4.94 -0.89
C PRO A 145 -9.31 -4.72 -1.85
N ASP A 146 -8.94 -3.47 -2.13
CA ASP A 146 -7.77 -3.15 -2.97
C ASP A 146 -6.43 -3.34 -2.24
N ILE A 147 -6.47 -3.45 -0.90
CA ILE A 147 -5.29 -3.73 -0.09
C ILE A 147 -5.00 -5.24 -0.19
N PRO A 148 -3.78 -5.65 -0.58
CA PRO A 148 -3.47 -7.05 -0.85
C PRO A 148 -3.25 -7.87 0.43
N GLN A 149 -4.27 -7.95 1.31
CA GLN A 149 -4.19 -8.60 2.62
C GLN A 149 -3.74 -10.07 2.52
N SER A 150 -4.28 -10.84 1.58
CA SER A 150 -3.90 -12.25 1.38
C SER A 150 -2.40 -12.41 1.06
N ALA A 151 -1.83 -11.49 0.28
CA ALA A 151 -0.41 -11.49 -0.04
C ALA A 151 0.46 -11.16 1.19
N ILE A 152 -0.02 -10.26 2.05
CA ILE A 152 0.63 -9.93 3.33
C ILE A 152 0.60 -11.14 4.27
N ASN A 153 -0.57 -11.73 4.48
CA ASN A 153 -0.74 -12.88 5.37
C ASN A 153 0.14 -14.05 4.92
N SER A 154 0.18 -14.32 3.62
CA SER A 154 1.01 -15.39 3.05
C SER A 154 2.50 -15.11 3.23
N ALA A 155 2.95 -13.87 3.00
CA ALA A 155 4.34 -13.47 3.23
C ALA A 155 4.74 -13.56 4.72
N LEU A 156 3.84 -13.20 5.63
CA LEU A 156 4.06 -13.30 7.07
C LEU A 156 4.08 -14.77 7.54
N PHE A 157 3.29 -15.63 6.92
CA PHE A 157 3.29 -17.07 7.17
C PHE A 157 4.61 -17.72 6.72
N GLU A 158 5.09 -17.39 5.53
CA GLU A 158 6.40 -17.82 5.03
C GLU A 158 7.53 -17.38 6.00
N LEU A 159 7.45 -16.15 6.51
CA LEU A 159 8.40 -15.63 7.49
C LEU A 159 8.33 -16.39 8.82
N GLU A 160 7.13 -16.66 9.35
CA GLU A 160 6.97 -17.46 10.58
C GLU A 160 7.57 -18.86 10.42
N GLN A 161 7.35 -19.51 9.27
CA GLN A 161 7.97 -20.81 8.97
C GLN A 161 9.50 -20.74 8.95
N ALA A 162 10.06 -19.73 8.27
CA ALA A 162 11.50 -19.53 8.18
C ALA A 162 12.13 -19.25 9.56
N LEU A 163 11.49 -18.41 10.38
CA LEU A 163 11.92 -18.14 11.76
C LEU A 163 11.89 -19.40 12.62
N CYS A 164 10.78 -20.15 12.56
CA CYS A 164 10.61 -21.39 13.31
C CYS A 164 11.68 -22.43 12.92
N HIS A 165 11.94 -22.58 11.62
CA HIS A 165 12.99 -23.46 11.13
C HIS A 165 14.37 -23.01 11.60
N ARG A 166 14.73 -21.74 11.41
CA ARG A 166 16.05 -21.21 11.76
C ARG A 166 16.33 -21.30 13.26
N LEU A 167 15.38 -20.88 14.10
CA LEU A 167 15.52 -20.99 15.56
C LEU A 167 15.71 -22.44 15.99
N ASN A 168 15.04 -23.40 15.36
CA ASN A 168 15.24 -24.81 15.66
C ASN A 168 16.63 -25.32 15.27
N VAL A 169 17.16 -24.92 14.11
CA VAL A 169 18.52 -25.28 13.67
C VAL A 169 19.57 -24.72 14.65
N VAL A 170 19.43 -23.46 15.05
CA VAL A 170 20.35 -22.83 16.01
C VAL A 170 20.20 -23.46 17.39
N PHE A 171 18.98 -23.74 17.86
CA PHE A 171 18.76 -24.38 19.15
C PHE A 171 19.39 -25.77 19.23
N GLN A 172 19.35 -26.56 18.15
CA GLN A 172 19.96 -27.89 18.10
C GLN A 172 21.50 -27.85 18.16
N SER A 173 22.13 -26.79 17.63
CA SER A 173 23.59 -26.65 17.57
C SER A 173 24.17 -25.84 18.73
N ASN A 174 23.44 -24.82 19.21
CA ASN A 174 23.77 -23.98 20.34
C ASN A 174 22.49 -23.64 21.13
N PRO A 175 22.11 -24.49 22.12
CA PRO A 175 20.89 -24.31 22.90
C PRO A 175 20.82 -22.99 23.68
N THR A 176 21.97 -22.35 23.93
CA THR A 176 22.05 -21.13 24.75
C THR A 176 21.97 -19.82 23.96
N ALA A 177 22.07 -19.87 22.62
CA ALA A 177 22.11 -18.68 21.77
C ALA A 177 20.87 -17.77 21.92
N ALA A 178 19.70 -18.35 22.20
CA ALA A 178 18.46 -17.61 22.35
C ALA A 178 18.22 -17.08 23.78
N ASN A 179 19.08 -17.41 24.76
CA ASN A 179 18.82 -17.08 26.17
C ASN A 179 18.62 -15.58 26.40
N ALA A 180 19.47 -14.74 25.80
CA ALA A 180 19.38 -13.29 25.94
C ALA A 180 18.05 -12.76 25.37
N LEU A 181 17.66 -13.21 24.18
CA LEU A 181 16.38 -12.84 23.56
C LEU A 181 15.19 -13.30 24.43
N MET A 182 15.25 -14.53 24.96
CA MET A 182 14.19 -15.09 25.78
C MET A 182 13.99 -14.36 27.12
N THR A 183 15.00 -13.65 27.64
CA THR A 183 14.80 -12.79 28.82
C THR A 183 13.77 -11.67 28.60
N VAL A 184 13.57 -11.26 27.34
CA VAL A 184 12.61 -10.22 26.94
C VAL A 184 11.31 -10.83 26.39
N VAL A 185 11.42 -11.97 25.69
CA VAL A 185 10.25 -12.66 25.14
C VAL A 185 9.44 -13.38 26.22
N GLY A 186 10.09 -14.11 27.13
CA GLY A 186 9.46 -15.03 28.10
C GLY A 186 8.83 -14.37 29.33
N THR A 187 8.35 -13.13 29.19
CA THR A 187 7.70 -12.40 30.28
C THR A 187 6.22 -12.75 30.37
N GLY A 188 5.69 -12.94 31.59
CA GLY A 188 4.24 -13.12 31.82
C GLY A 188 3.72 -14.47 31.34
N GLN A 189 2.73 -14.46 30.43
CA GLN A 189 2.10 -15.66 29.86
C GLN A 189 2.77 -16.16 28.57
N ALA A 190 3.90 -15.55 28.17
CA ALA A 190 4.65 -15.97 26.99
C ALA A 190 5.43 -17.28 27.22
N PRO A 191 5.84 -17.99 26.15
CA PRO A 191 6.72 -19.16 26.26
C PRO A 191 7.99 -18.87 27.07
N VAL A 192 8.31 -19.74 28.04
CA VAL A 192 9.39 -19.49 29.02
C VAL A 192 10.79 -19.76 28.47
N ASN A 193 10.89 -20.54 27.39
CA ASN A 193 12.16 -20.83 26.72
C ASN A 193 11.95 -20.97 25.20
N VAL A 194 13.05 -21.03 24.46
CA VAL A 194 13.03 -21.09 22.99
C VAL A 194 12.42 -22.39 22.46
N ALA A 195 12.55 -23.51 23.17
CA ALA A 195 11.98 -24.78 22.76
C ALA A 195 10.44 -24.74 22.81
N ASP A 196 9.88 -24.17 23.87
CA ASP A 196 8.44 -23.97 24.03
C ASP A 196 7.90 -23.04 22.94
N LEU A 197 8.62 -21.96 22.62
CA LEU A 197 8.28 -21.01 21.56
C LEU A 197 8.25 -21.69 20.17
N ILE A 198 9.27 -22.51 19.86
CA ILE A 198 9.33 -23.26 18.61
C ILE A 198 8.17 -24.27 18.55
N ALA A 199 7.91 -24.99 19.65
CA ALA A 199 6.86 -25.99 19.72
C ALA A 199 5.46 -25.36 19.53
N SER A 200 5.16 -24.26 20.22
CA SER A 200 3.89 -23.55 20.09
C SER A 200 3.69 -22.99 18.68
N SER A 201 4.76 -22.46 18.07
CA SER A 201 4.72 -21.92 16.71
C SER A 201 4.44 -23.03 15.69
N ARG A 202 5.13 -24.17 15.77
CA ARG A 202 4.89 -25.33 14.89
C ARG A 202 3.45 -25.84 14.99
N GLN A 203 2.92 -25.98 16.20
CA GLN A 203 1.56 -26.41 16.41
C GLN A 203 0.56 -25.41 15.82
N GLY A 204 0.78 -24.10 16.03
CA GLY A 204 -0.06 -23.04 15.46
C GLY A 204 -0.03 -23.00 13.93
N LEU A 205 1.12 -23.27 13.31
CA LEU A 205 1.29 -23.30 11.86
C LEU A 205 0.55 -24.47 11.20
N GLN A 206 0.45 -25.63 11.86
CA GLN A 206 -0.27 -26.80 11.33
C GLN A 206 -1.78 -26.56 11.19
N ALA A 207 -2.33 -25.64 11.98
CA ALA A 207 -3.76 -25.36 12.03
C ALA A 207 -4.22 -24.25 11.07
N ARG A 208 -3.33 -23.68 10.24
CA ARG A 208 -3.63 -22.48 9.42
C ARG A 208 -3.12 -22.60 7.99
N SER A 209 -3.85 -21.98 7.07
CA SER A 209 -3.37 -21.70 5.71
C SER A 209 -2.63 -20.35 5.64
N GLY A 210 -1.77 -20.17 4.65
CA GLY A 210 -1.00 -18.93 4.50
C GLY A 210 -1.87 -17.68 4.32
N SER A 211 -2.97 -17.76 3.57
CA SER A 211 -3.88 -16.63 3.34
C SER A 211 -4.67 -16.22 4.58
N GLU A 212 -4.86 -17.13 5.53
CA GLU A 212 -5.60 -16.90 6.79
C GLU A 212 -4.66 -16.54 7.96
N PHE A 213 -3.35 -16.52 7.73
CA PHE A 213 -2.37 -16.31 8.77
C PHE A 213 -2.37 -14.86 9.27
N ARG A 214 -3.10 -14.65 10.37
CA ARG A 214 -3.24 -13.38 11.07
C ARG A 214 -2.75 -13.50 12.52
N PRO A 215 -1.43 -13.43 12.78
CA PRO A 215 -0.90 -13.37 14.13
C PRO A 215 -1.20 -12.00 14.74
N GLY A 216 -1.65 -11.98 16.00
CA GLY A 216 -1.84 -10.75 16.77
C GLY A 216 -0.59 -10.33 17.53
N GLY A 217 -0.66 -9.24 18.29
CA GLY A 217 0.44 -8.78 19.16
C GLY A 217 0.33 -9.21 20.63
N ALA A 218 -0.46 -10.24 20.92
CA ALA A 218 -0.81 -10.63 22.28
C ALA A 218 0.35 -11.34 23.01
N ILE A 219 0.41 -11.21 24.34
CA ILE A 219 1.48 -11.76 25.17
C ILE A 219 1.46 -13.31 25.21
N ASP A 220 0.27 -13.89 25.08
CA ASP A 220 -0.04 -15.32 25.09
C ASP A 220 -0.10 -15.94 23.68
N SER A 221 0.39 -15.22 22.66
CA SER A 221 0.39 -15.74 21.29
C SER A 221 1.29 -16.96 21.15
N SER A 222 0.92 -17.89 20.25
CA SER A 222 1.73 -19.06 19.95
C SER A 222 2.84 -18.81 18.92
N PHE A 223 2.90 -17.63 18.29
CA PHE A 223 3.73 -17.38 17.10
C PHE A 223 4.95 -16.50 17.39
N ILE A 224 6.08 -16.82 16.76
CA ILE A 224 7.35 -16.10 16.92
C ILE A 224 7.21 -14.66 16.46
N VAL A 225 6.58 -14.43 15.30
CA VAL A 225 6.33 -13.08 14.77
C VAL A 225 5.52 -12.21 15.73
N SER A 226 4.55 -12.79 16.46
CA SER A 226 3.77 -12.06 17.48
C SER A 226 4.67 -11.56 18.62
N HIS A 227 5.56 -12.41 19.10
CA HIS A 227 6.50 -12.05 20.16
C HIS A 227 7.51 -11.02 19.68
N PHE A 228 8.07 -11.18 18.49
CA PHE A 228 9.00 -10.21 17.89
C PHE A 228 8.35 -8.84 17.72
N ALA A 229 7.10 -8.81 17.23
CA ALA A 229 6.31 -7.59 17.10
C ALA A 229 6.06 -6.91 18.45
N ARG A 230 5.74 -7.69 19.48
CA ARG A 230 5.50 -7.18 20.84
C ARG A 230 6.79 -6.60 21.44
N VAL A 231 7.85 -7.39 21.52
CA VAL A 231 9.10 -6.96 22.15
C VAL A 231 9.72 -5.76 21.43
N TRP A 232 9.61 -5.66 20.11
CA TRP A 232 10.08 -4.49 19.37
C TRP A 232 9.31 -3.22 19.72
N ARG A 233 7.97 -3.31 19.80
CA ARG A 233 7.08 -2.19 20.12
C ARG A 233 7.30 -1.68 21.54
N ASP A 234 7.49 -2.61 22.48
CA ASP A 234 7.69 -2.30 23.90
C ASP A 234 9.15 -1.87 24.17
N CYS A 235 10.07 -2.10 23.23
CA CYS A 235 11.49 -1.77 23.38
C CYS A 235 11.75 -0.26 23.24
N PRO A 236 12.30 0.39 24.29
CA PRO A 236 12.71 1.79 24.22
C PRO A 236 13.76 2.01 23.11
N PRO A 237 13.76 3.17 22.42
CA PRO A 237 14.69 3.43 21.32
C PRO A 237 16.17 3.22 21.65
N MET A 238 16.58 3.46 22.91
CA MET A 238 17.96 3.29 23.37
C MET A 238 18.38 1.81 23.52
N GLN A 239 17.42 0.88 23.58
CA GLN A 239 17.66 -0.55 23.79
C GLN A 239 17.51 -1.39 22.50
N ARG A 240 17.01 -0.79 21.41
CA ARG A 240 16.74 -1.49 20.14
C ARG A 240 17.96 -2.14 19.53
N GLN A 241 19.13 -1.52 19.65
CA GLN A 241 20.37 -2.10 19.15
C GLN A 241 20.73 -3.38 19.93
N LYS A 242 20.59 -3.38 21.27
CA LYS A 242 20.83 -4.56 22.10
C LYS A 242 19.85 -5.68 21.76
N LEU A 243 18.57 -5.35 21.61
CA LEU A 243 17.54 -6.30 21.20
C LEU A 243 17.85 -6.92 19.82
N ALA A 244 18.29 -6.11 18.86
CA ALA A 244 18.70 -6.60 17.54
C ALA A 244 19.94 -7.51 17.61
N THR A 245 20.90 -7.22 18.49
CA THR A 245 22.04 -8.10 18.78
C THR A 245 21.57 -9.44 19.35
N ASP A 246 20.66 -9.42 20.32
CA ASP A 246 20.13 -10.65 20.94
C ASP A 246 19.33 -11.49 19.95
N ALA A 247 18.56 -10.83 19.07
CA ALA A 247 17.86 -11.50 17.98
C ALA A 247 18.83 -12.08 16.93
N SER A 248 19.90 -11.35 16.58
CA SER A 248 20.96 -11.82 15.69
C SER A 248 21.65 -13.08 16.24
N GLU A 249 21.97 -13.09 17.53
CA GLU A 249 22.56 -14.24 18.20
C GLU A 249 21.60 -15.43 18.24
N ALA A 250 20.33 -15.20 18.62
CA ALA A 250 19.30 -16.23 18.65
C ALA A 250 19.06 -16.87 17.27
N LEU A 251 19.15 -16.08 16.20
CA LEU A 251 19.05 -16.54 14.82
C LEU A 251 20.38 -17.10 14.27
N GLY A 252 21.42 -17.16 15.09
CA GLY A 252 22.74 -17.69 14.72
C GLY A 252 23.35 -16.94 13.54
N LEU A 253 23.12 -15.63 13.45
CA LEU A 253 23.68 -14.79 12.41
C LEU A 253 25.07 -14.31 12.83
N SER A 254 25.99 -14.34 11.87
CA SER A 254 27.37 -13.88 12.06
C SER A 254 27.85 -13.17 10.80
N PRO A 255 29.00 -12.48 10.85
CA PRO A 255 29.61 -11.89 9.65
C PRO A 255 29.86 -12.90 8.51
N ALA A 256 29.96 -14.19 8.81
CA ALA A 256 30.13 -15.25 7.81
C ALA A 256 28.84 -15.57 7.03
N CYS A 257 27.67 -15.18 7.53
CA CYS A 257 26.37 -15.53 6.95
C CYS A 257 25.99 -14.73 5.69
N SER A 258 26.80 -13.75 5.27
CA SER A 258 26.57 -12.91 4.08
C SER A 258 25.11 -12.44 3.91
N VAL A 259 24.50 -11.96 5.00
CA VAL A 259 23.11 -11.47 5.00
C VAL A 259 23.02 -10.05 4.45
N ASP A 260 22.01 -9.81 3.61
CA ASP A 260 21.64 -8.45 3.19
C ASP A 260 20.89 -7.75 4.34
N PRO A 261 21.29 -6.55 4.79
CA PRO A 261 20.57 -5.76 5.78
C PRO A 261 19.09 -5.48 5.49
N GLN A 262 18.63 -5.54 4.24
CA GLN A 262 17.23 -5.33 3.80
C GLN A 262 16.60 -4.03 4.33
N TYR A 263 16.81 -2.92 3.63
CA TYR A 263 16.24 -1.62 4.00
C TYR A 263 14.83 -1.44 3.44
N SER A 264 13.86 -1.20 4.32
CA SER A 264 12.55 -0.62 4.00
C SER A 264 12.47 0.84 4.46
N LEU A 265 11.51 1.61 3.94
CA LEU A 265 11.29 2.98 4.38
C LEU A 265 10.99 3.05 5.89
N THR A 266 10.18 2.12 6.41
CA THR A 266 9.87 2.09 7.85
C THR A 266 11.04 1.67 8.70
N ALA A 267 11.89 0.76 8.22
CA ALA A 267 13.14 0.42 8.89
C ALA A 267 14.05 1.66 9.05
N LEU A 268 14.12 2.53 8.04
CA LEU A 268 14.92 3.76 8.08
C LEU A 268 14.30 4.87 8.95
N LEU A 269 12.97 4.99 8.96
CA LEU A 269 12.24 5.98 9.76
C LEU A 269 12.17 5.59 11.23
N SER A 270 12.24 4.31 11.56
CA SER A 270 12.24 3.79 12.94
C SER A 270 13.63 3.74 13.58
N ARG A 271 14.67 4.27 12.91
CA ARG A 271 16.05 4.23 13.41
C ARG A 271 16.17 4.96 14.75
N GLY A 272 16.91 4.37 15.66
CA GLY A 272 17.36 5.02 16.87
C GLY A 272 18.63 5.83 16.60
N LYS A 273 19.60 5.74 17.51
CA LYS A 273 20.89 6.42 17.42
C LYS A 273 21.97 5.59 16.70
N GLU A 274 21.58 4.49 16.05
CA GLU A 274 22.52 3.60 15.38
C GLU A 274 23.23 4.31 14.21
N LYS A 275 24.54 4.08 14.09
CA LYS A 275 25.32 4.53 12.94
C LYS A 275 25.35 3.38 11.94
N PHE A 276 24.44 3.39 10.95
CA PHE A 276 24.32 2.30 9.97
C PHE A 276 25.66 1.85 9.34
N PRO A 277 26.58 2.74 8.91
CA PRO A 277 27.85 2.31 8.32
C PRO A 277 28.79 1.57 9.27
N ALA A 278 28.61 1.74 10.58
CA ALA A 278 29.43 1.10 11.62
C ALA A 278 28.73 -0.09 12.28
N THR A 279 27.49 -0.39 11.90
CA THR A 279 26.72 -1.48 12.50
C THR A 279 26.88 -2.72 11.62
N PRO A 280 27.26 -3.89 12.18
CA PRO A 280 27.36 -5.14 11.42
C PRO A 280 26.05 -5.51 10.70
N ALA A 281 26.17 -6.09 9.51
CA ALA A 281 25.05 -6.36 8.62
C ALA A 281 24.00 -7.30 9.24
N GLU A 282 24.44 -8.29 10.02
CA GLU A 282 23.60 -9.23 10.74
C GLU A 282 22.73 -8.58 11.82
N ILE A 283 23.27 -7.56 12.50
CA ILE A 283 22.53 -6.78 13.49
C ILE A 283 21.51 -5.87 12.79
N ILE A 284 21.89 -5.24 11.66
CA ILE A 284 20.95 -4.43 10.88
C ILE A 284 19.82 -5.29 10.30
N PHE A 285 20.13 -6.48 9.79
CA PHE A 285 19.13 -7.43 9.31
C PHE A 285 18.14 -7.80 10.42
N SER A 286 18.61 -8.25 11.58
CA SER A 286 17.74 -8.59 12.72
C SER A 286 16.88 -7.41 13.16
N ARG A 287 17.45 -6.20 13.21
CA ARG A 287 16.70 -4.99 13.51
C ARG A 287 15.57 -4.76 12.50
N ASN A 288 15.90 -4.78 11.20
CA ASN A 288 14.96 -4.48 10.13
C ASN A 288 13.86 -5.55 10.02
N LEU A 289 14.20 -6.81 10.29
CA LEU A 289 13.25 -7.91 10.47
C LEU A 289 12.26 -7.60 11.60
N MET A 290 12.73 -7.22 12.79
CA MET A 290 11.85 -6.93 13.93
C MET A 290 10.93 -5.73 13.69
N VAL A 291 11.45 -4.67 13.04
CA VAL A 291 10.62 -3.54 12.58
C VAL A 291 9.54 -4.02 11.63
N THR A 292 9.92 -4.77 10.60
CA THR A 292 8.99 -5.27 9.58
C THR A 292 7.89 -6.12 10.21
N VAL A 293 8.26 -7.02 11.13
CA VAL A 293 7.32 -7.88 11.86
C VAL A 293 6.38 -7.05 12.75
N SER A 294 6.88 -6.03 13.43
CA SER A 294 6.04 -5.11 14.20
C SER A 294 5.05 -4.37 13.30
N ASP A 295 5.53 -3.79 12.20
CA ASP A 295 4.71 -2.98 11.30
C ASP A 295 3.65 -3.83 10.58
N VAL A 296 4.00 -5.04 10.14
CA VAL A 296 3.06 -5.93 9.44
C VAL A 296 1.97 -6.46 10.38
N VAL A 297 2.31 -6.81 11.63
CA VAL A 297 1.31 -7.21 12.64
C VAL A 297 0.38 -6.05 12.97
N GLN A 298 0.90 -4.83 13.10
CA GLN A 298 0.08 -3.63 13.31
C GLN A 298 -0.81 -3.32 12.12
N PHE A 299 -0.28 -3.40 10.90
CA PHE A 299 -1.04 -3.17 9.68
C PHE A 299 -2.18 -4.19 9.54
N VAL A 300 -1.90 -5.47 9.77
CA VAL A 300 -2.91 -6.54 9.77
C VAL A 300 -3.98 -6.30 10.84
N ASN A 301 -3.60 -5.89 12.05
CA ASN A 301 -4.60 -5.51 13.07
C ASN A 301 -5.44 -4.31 12.61
N GLY A 302 -4.81 -3.29 12.02
CA GLY A 302 -5.49 -2.11 11.49
C GLY A 302 -6.52 -2.43 10.39
N ILE A 303 -6.26 -3.43 9.54
CA ILE A 303 -7.25 -3.91 8.55
C ILE A 303 -8.54 -4.41 9.23
N HIS A 304 -8.42 -5.07 10.38
CA HIS A 304 -9.56 -5.67 11.06
C HIS A 304 -10.29 -4.74 12.03
N HIS A 305 -9.65 -3.63 12.38
CA HIS A 305 -10.22 -2.53 13.15
C HIS A 305 -10.33 -1.30 12.25
N ALA A 306 -10.62 -1.49 10.95
CA ALA A 306 -10.50 -0.44 9.94
C ALA A 306 -11.44 0.76 10.18
N ASP A 307 -12.53 0.55 10.93
CA ASP A 307 -13.46 1.59 11.37
C ASP A 307 -12.89 2.50 12.45
N GLU A 308 -11.83 2.08 13.15
CA GLU A 308 -11.11 2.88 14.16
C GLU A 308 -10.07 3.83 13.52
N PHE A 309 -9.76 3.69 12.23
CA PHE A 309 -8.71 4.45 11.54
C PHE A 309 -9.28 5.39 10.47
N PRO A 310 -8.64 6.56 10.24
CA PRO A 310 -9.01 7.42 9.13
C PRO A 310 -8.68 6.77 7.78
N GLN A 311 -9.18 7.36 6.70
CA GLN A 311 -8.76 6.97 5.36
C GLN A 311 -7.40 7.56 5.02
N PHE A 312 -6.61 6.82 4.24
CA PHE A 312 -5.28 7.23 3.79
C PHE A 312 -5.18 7.18 2.27
N PRO A 313 -4.28 7.97 1.63
CA PRO A 313 -4.09 7.91 0.18
C PRO A 313 -3.82 6.49 -0.32
N ALA A 314 -4.59 6.05 -1.31
CA ALA A 314 -4.54 4.70 -1.87
C ALA A 314 -3.14 4.28 -2.30
N VAL A 315 -2.44 5.18 -2.99
CA VAL A 315 -1.05 4.95 -3.42
C VAL A 315 -0.14 4.62 -2.24
N LEU A 316 -0.26 5.36 -1.13
CA LEU A 316 0.57 5.17 0.06
C LEU A 316 0.23 3.83 0.71
N THR A 317 -1.05 3.58 0.97
CA THR A 317 -1.52 2.38 1.67
C THR A 317 -1.18 1.10 0.91
N ILE A 318 -1.45 1.05 -0.40
CA ILE A 318 -1.17 -0.13 -1.24
C ILE A 318 0.34 -0.33 -1.41
N THR A 319 1.11 0.74 -1.62
CA THR A 319 2.57 0.63 -1.76
C THR A 319 3.20 0.14 -0.47
N PHE A 320 2.75 0.66 0.68
CA PHE A 320 3.21 0.23 1.98
C PHE A 320 2.87 -1.24 2.26
N ALA A 321 1.62 -1.66 2.01
CA ALA A 321 1.20 -3.07 2.12
C ALA A 321 2.09 -4.02 1.27
N LYS A 322 2.40 -3.62 0.03
CA LYS A 322 3.28 -4.39 -0.85
C LYS A 322 4.72 -4.42 -0.37
N ASP A 323 5.22 -3.32 0.20
CA ASP A 323 6.57 -3.24 0.76
C ASP A 323 6.71 -4.17 1.96
N LEU A 324 5.74 -4.16 2.90
CA LEU A 324 5.70 -5.08 4.03
C LEU A 324 5.71 -6.55 3.58
N ALA A 325 4.86 -6.92 2.62
CA ALA A 325 4.84 -8.28 2.08
C ALA A 325 6.19 -8.66 1.42
N ARG A 326 6.80 -7.74 0.66
CA ARG A 326 8.12 -7.96 0.04
C ARG A 326 9.19 -8.15 1.09
N SER A 327 9.23 -7.32 2.13
CA SER A 327 10.20 -7.41 3.22
C SER A 327 10.06 -8.70 4.02
N CYS A 328 8.83 -9.16 4.31
CA CYS A 328 8.62 -10.46 4.94
C CYS A 328 9.16 -11.61 4.10
N ARG A 329 8.88 -11.63 2.78
CA ARG A 329 9.39 -12.67 1.88
C ARG A 329 10.91 -12.62 1.74
N ALA A 330 11.48 -11.42 1.63
CA ALA A 330 12.92 -11.24 1.55
C ALA A 330 13.60 -11.78 2.82
N ALA A 331 13.07 -11.46 4.00
CA ALA A 331 13.60 -11.96 5.25
C ALA A 331 13.45 -13.49 5.37
N ALA A 332 12.29 -14.04 4.99
CA ALA A 332 12.06 -15.49 4.95
C ALA A 332 13.06 -16.19 4.03
N SER A 333 13.28 -15.67 2.82
CA SER A 333 14.25 -16.19 1.87
C SER A 333 15.68 -16.13 2.40
N THR A 334 16.07 -15.02 3.03
CA THR A 334 17.41 -14.90 3.63
C THR A 334 17.61 -15.92 4.74
N LEU A 335 16.65 -16.07 5.65
CA LEU A 335 16.72 -17.06 6.73
C LEU A 335 16.77 -18.51 6.19
N GLY A 336 16.02 -18.80 5.12
CA GLY A 336 15.99 -20.13 4.50
C GLY A 336 17.26 -20.50 3.73
N GLN A 337 18.13 -19.53 3.40
CA GLN A 337 19.41 -19.76 2.72
C GLN A 337 20.57 -20.00 3.71
N LEU A 338 20.34 -19.81 5.01
CA LEU A 338 21.34 -20.01 6.04
C LEU A 338 21.39 -21.48 6.44
N ASN A 339 22.47 -22.17 6.07
CA ASN A 339 22.76 -23.54 6.47
C ASN A 339 22.89 -23.70 8.00
#